data_AF-A0A9K3GPT7-F1
#
_entry.id   AF-A0A9K3GPT7-F1
#
_cell.length_a   1.000
_cell.length_b   1.000
_cell.length_c   1.000
_cell.angle_alpha   90.00
_cell.angle_beta   90.00
_cell.angle_gamma   90.00
#
_symmetry.space_group_name_H-M   'P 1'
#
loop_
_entity.id
_entity.type
_entity.pdbx_description
1 polymer ?
#
loop_
_entity_poly.entity_id
_entity_poly.type
_entity_poly.pdbx_seq_one_letter_code
_entity_poly.pdbx_strand_id
1 'polypeptide(L)'
;MMVAASRGDIAVCRVLAPHESGLFNTDHRTALMLAAIAGHAAACEVLAEREHGLRDNRNFTAAMLARANNRTQVCAVLARYEDEDP
;
A
#
# COMPACT_ATOMS: atom_id res chain seq x y z
N MET A 1 -0.20 -8.85 -8.81
CA MET A 1 0.47 -8.10 -7.72
C MET A 1 -0.34 -8.01 -6.43
N MET A 2 -1.63 -7.61 -6.45
CA MET A 2 -2.42 -7.42 -5.22
C MET A 2 -2.44 -8.60 -4.24
N VAL A 3 -2.62 -9.82 -4.74
CA VAL A 3 -2.62 -11.04 -3.91
C VAL A 3 -1.23 -11.28 -3.28
N ALA A 4 -0.16 -10.95 -3.99
CA ALA A 4 1.19 -11.04 -3.46
C ALA A 4 1.43 -9.96 -2.38
N ALA A 5 0.96 -8.73 -2.62
CA ALA A 5 1.06 -7.63 -1.67
C ALA A 5 0.31 -7.91 -0.37
N SER A 6 -0.90 -8.48 -0.44
CA SER A 6 -1.67 -8.86 0.74
C SER A 6 -1.10 -10.05 1.53
N ARG A 7 -0.18 -10.81 0.93
CA ARG A 7 0.57 -11.91 1.57
C ARG A 7 1.99 -11.51 1.99
N GLY A 8 2.45 -10.32 1.60
CA GLY A 8 3.82 -9.86 1.85
C GLY A 8 4.87 -10.52 0.95
N ASP A 9 4.49 -11.05 -0.21
CA ASP A 9 5.42 -11.65 -1.19
C ASP A 9 6.21 -10.55 -1.93
N ILE A 10 7.25 -10.05 -1.25
CA ILE A 10 8.08 -8.93 -1.72
C ILE A 10 8.72 -9.23 -3.09
N ALA A 11 9.18 -10.45 -3.33
CA ALA A 11 9.82 -10.83 -4.59
C ALA A 11 8.85 -10.66 -5.78
N VAL A 12 7.61 -11.13 -5.63
CA VAL A 12 6.57 -10.98 -6.66
C VAL A 12 6.15 -9.52 -6.78
N CYS A 13 6.06 -8.78 -5.67
CA CYS A 13 5.78 -7.34 -5.71
C CYS A 13 6.85 -6.58 -6.51
N ARG A 14 8.15 -6.86 -6.30
CA ARG A 14 9.23 -6.20 -7.04
C ARG A 14 9.18 -6.48 -8.54
N VAL A 15 8.88 -7.72 -8.93
CA VAL A 15 8.79 -8.12 -10.34
C VAL A 15 7.60 -7.49 -11.04
N LEU A 16 6.45 -7.42 -10.36
CA LEU A 16 5.20 -6.96 -10.97
C LEU A 16 4.96 -5.45 -10.81
N ALA A 17 5.58 -4.77 -9.84
CA ALA A 17 5.38 -3.34 -9.60
C ALA A 17 5.57 -2.44 -10.83
N PRO A 18 6.54 -2.69 -11.74
CA PRO A 18 6.66 -1.88 -12.97
C PRO A 18 5.51 -2.07 -13.97
N HIS A 19 4.77 -3.19 -13.89
CA HIS A 19 3.77 -3.59 -14.88
C HIS A 19 2.33 -3.42 -14.38
N GLU A 20 2.12 -3.56 -13.07
CA GLU A 20 0.79 -3.59 -12.44
C GLU A 20 0.56 -2.42 -11.47
N SER A 21 1.46 -1.43 -11.41
CA SER A 21 1.29 -0.26 -10.55
C SER A 21 0.01 0.50 -10.88
N GLY A 22 -0.76 0.86 -9.86
CA GLY A 22 -1.97 1.66 -10.00
C GLY A 22 -3.21 0.88 -10.43
N LEU A 23 -3.09 -0.45 -10.65
CA LEU A 23 -4.27 -1.30 -10.72
C LEU A 23 -4.98 -1.30 -9.36
N PHE A 24 -6.31 -1.33 -9.39
CA PHE A 24 -7.14 -1.34 -8.19
C PHE A 24 -8.28 -2.36 -8.27
N ASN A 25 -8.75 -2.83 -7.10
CA ASN A 25 -9.90 -3.73 -7.01
C ASN A 25 -11.24 -2.96 -7.03
N THR A 26 -12.37 -3.64 -6.84
CA THR A 26 -13.71 -3.01 -6.82
C THR A 26 -13.91 -1.93 -5.74
N ASP A 27 -13.08 -1.93 -4.69
CA ASP A 27 -13.08 -0.90 -3.64
C ASP A 27 -12.11 0.26 -3.94
N HIS A 28 -11.56 0.31 -5.16
CA HIS A 28 -10.45 1.18 -5.55
C HIS A 28 -9.18 0.98 -4.69
N ARG A 29 -9.00 -0.20 -4.10
CA ARG A 29 -7.79 -0.49 -3.34
C ARG A 29 -6.68 -1.00 -4.24
N THR A 30 -5.53 -0.35 -4.14
CA THR A 30 -4.28 -0.74 -4.82
C THR A 30 -3.55 -1.84 -4.05
N ALA A 31 -2.46 -2.36 -4.62
CA ALA A 31 -1.64 -3.36 -3.93
C ALA A 31 -1.01 -2.79 -2.64
N LEU A 32 -0.58 -1.53 -2.67
CA LEU A 32 -0.04 -0.83 -1.50
C LEU A 32 -1.06 -0.76 -0.36
N MET A 33 -2.31 -0.43 -0.65
CA MET A 33 -3.38 -0.38 0.35
C MET A 33 -3.66 -1.75 0.96
N LEU A 34 -3.64 -2.82 0.15
CA LEU A 34 -3.84 -4.18 0.64
C LEU A 34 -2.66 -4.65 1.50
N ALA A 35 -1.41 -4.35 1.11
CA ALA A 35 -0.23 -4.61 1.95
C ALA A 35 -0.29 -3.82 3.26
N ALA A 36 -0.78 -2.57 3.21
CA ALA A 36 -0.91 -1.70 4.36
C ALA A 36 -1.96 -2.21 5.36
N ILE A 37 -3.12 -2.67 4.89
CA ILE A 37 -4.14 -3.32 5.74
C ILE A 37 -3.59 -4.60 6.38
N ALA A 38 -2.86 -5.40 5.60
CA ALA A 38 -2.27 -6.66 6.05
C ALA A 38 -1.07 -6.48 7.01
N GLY A 39 -0.43 -5.30 7.01
CA GLY A 39 0.71 -5.00 7.89
C GLY A 39 2.07 -5.36 7.30
N HIS A 40 2.19 -5.54 5.98
CA HIS A 40 3.43 -5.96 5.33
C HIS A 40 4.33 -4.77 4.98
N ALA A 41 5.00 -4.21 6.00
CA ALA A 41 5.82 -3.01 5.88
C ALA A 41 6.87 -3.06 4.74
N ALA A 42 7.56 -4.18 4.55
CA ALA A 42 8.54 -4.32 3.48
C ALA A 42 7.91 -4.36 2.08
N ALA A 43 6.70 -4.92 1.94
CA ALA A 43 5.96 -4.85 0.68
C ALA A 43 5.46 -3.41 0.43
N CYS A 44 5.03 -2.71 1.48
CA CYS A 44 4.67 -1.30 1.41
C CYS A 44 5.84 -0.44 0.92
N GLU A 45 7.06 -0.67 1.40
CA GLU A 45 8.24 0.08 0.96
C GLU A 45 8.51 -0.08 -0.55
N VAL A 46 8.35 -1.29 -1.09
CA VAL A 46 8.50 -1.54 -2.54
C VAL A 46 7.41 -0.84 -3.36
N LEU A 47 6.18 -0.83 -2.85
CA LEU A 47 5.01 -0.36 -3.59
C LEU A 47 4.80 1.16 -3.47
N ALA A 48 5.26 1.76 -2.36
CA ALA A 48 5.07 3.17 -2.05
C ALA A 48 5.67 4.09 -3.12
N GLU A 49 6.79 3.73 -3.75
CA GLU A 49 7.40 4.53 -4.83
C GLU A 49 6.44 4.83 -5.99
N ARG A 50 5.43 3.97 -6.22
CA ARG A 50 4.53 4.08 -7.37
C ARG A 50 3.08 4.35 -6.99
N GLU A 51 2.66 3.96 -5.80
CA GLU A 51 1.25 3.95 -5.41
C GLU A 51 0.93 4.87 -4.22
N HIS A 52 1.91 5.61 -3.68
CA HIS A 52 1.66 6.56 -2.59
C HIS A 52 0.63 7.61 -2.98
N GLY A 53 -0.19 8.04 -2.01
CA GLY A 53 -1.17 9.11 -2.20
C GLY A 53 -2.41 8.71 -3.01
N LEU A 54 -2.43 7.52 -3.64
CA LEU A 54 -3.66 6.97 -4.22
C LEU A 54 -4.69 6.73 -3.12
N ARG A 55 -5.98 6.82 -3.47
CA ARG A 55 -7.09 6.75 -2.51
C ARG A 55 -8.11 5.68 -2.88
N ASP A 56 -8.62 4.97 -1.87
CA ASP A 56 -9.72 4.03 -2.03
C ASP A 56 -11.05 4.77 -2.30
N ASN A 57 -12.13 4.03 -2.54
CA ASN A 57 -13.46 4.61 -2.81
C ASN A 57 -14.06 5.42 -1.64
N ARG A 58 -13.44 5.36 -0.45
CA ARG A 58 -13.79 6.15 0.74
C ARG A 58 -12.77 7.26 1.01
N ASN A 59 -11.95 7.60 0.02
CA ASN A 59 -10.88 8.58 0.10
C ASN A 59 -9.75 8.25 1.08
N PHE A 60 -9.57 6.99 1.48
CA PHE A 60 -8.45 6.62 2.35
C PHE A 60 -7.18 6.28 1.57
N THR A 61 -6.04 6.83 2.01
CA THR A 61 -4.71 6.42 1.54
C THR A 61 -4.25 5.12 2.21
N ALA A 62 -3.10 4.60 1.78
CA ALA A 62 -2.51 3.43 2.41
C ALA A 62 -2.10 3.67 3.87
N ALA A 63 -1.55 4.84 4.22
CA ALA A 63 -1.21 5.18 5.60
C ALA A 63 -2.46 5.32 6.49
N MET A 64 -3.55 5.91 5.99
CA MET A 64 -4.82 5.99 6.73
C MET A 64 -5.37 4.60 7.04
N LEU A 65 -5.34 3.69 6.06
CA LEU A 65 -5.75 2.30 6.23
C LEU A 65 -4.83 1.55 7.21
N ALA A 66 -3.52 1.75 7.14
CA ALA A 66 -2.56 1.18 8.10
C ALA A 66 -2.86 1.63 9.54
N ARG A 67 -3.12 2.92 9.73
CA ARG A 67 -3.46 3.51 11.03
C ARG A 67 -4.76 2.94 11.59
N ALA A 68 -5.81 2.86 10.76
CA ALA A 68 -7.10 2.27 11.14
C ALA A 68 -6.98 0.78 11.54
N ASN A 69 -5.96 0.07 11.05
CA ASN A 69 -5.70 -1.34 11.33
C ASN A 69 -4.55 -1.56 12.35
N ASN A 70 -4.11 -0.52 13.05
CA ASN A 70 -3.02 -0.58 14.05
C ASN A 70 -1.69 -1.13 13.50
N ARG A 71 -1.36 -0.84 12.23
CA ARG A 71 -0.13 -1.29 11.56
C ARG A 71 1.01 -0.29 11.76
N THR A 72 1.51 -0.19 12.98
CA THR A 72 2.51 0.83 13.39
C THR A 72 3.77 0.84 12.53
N GLN A 73 4.32 -0.33 12.17
CA GLN A 73 5.49 -0.43 11.30
C GLN A 73 5.20 0.08 9.88
N VAL A 74 4.01 -0.20 9.35
CA VAL A 74 3.60 0.32 8.03
C VAL A 74 3.44 1.83 8.10
N CYS A 75 2.82 2.38 9.15
CA CYS A 75 2.71 3.83 9.33
C CYS A 75 4.10 4.49 9.31
N ALA A 76 5.09 3.90 9.99
CA ALA A 76 6.46 4.41 9.98
C ALA A 76 7.12 4.36 8.60
N VAL A 77 6.84 3.31 7.80
CA VAL A 77 7.33 3.21 6.41
C VAL A 77 6.66 4.25 5.51
N LEU A 78 5.35 4.46 5.68
CA LEU A 78 4.56 5.33 4.80
C LEU A 78 4.59 6.81 5.17
N ALA A 79 4.99 7.17 6.38
CA ALA A 79 5.15 8.56 6.81
C ALA A 79 5.94 9.37 5.76
N ARG A 80 7.12 8.88 5.35
CA ARG A 80 7.98 9.55 4.36
C ARG A 80 7.35 9.77 2.96
N TYR A 81 6.21 9.14 2.66
CA TYR A 81 5.52 9.23 1.36
C TYR A 81 4.17 9.96 1.45
N GLU A 82 3.54 9.98 2.63
CA GLU A 82 2.16 10.44 2.83
C GLU A 82 2.06 11.42 4.02
N ASP A 83 3.17 12.02 4.47
CA ASP A 83 3.24 12.97 5.61
C ASP A 83 2.44 14.28 5.42
N GLU A 84 1.71 14.43 4.31
CA GLU A 84 0.82 15.55 4.05
C GLU A 84 -0.65 15.08 4.03
N ASP A 85 -1.34 15.23 5.16
CA ASP A 85 -2.81 15.35 5.20
C ASP A 85 -3.17 16.74 4.63
N PRO A 86 -3.85 16.85 3.47
CA PRO A 86 -4.44 18.12 3.03
C PRO A 86 -5.67 18.51 3.84
#